data_AF-A0A6B3C9L9-F1
#
_entry.id   AF-A0A6B3C9L9-F1
#
_cell.length_a   1.000
_cell.length_b   1.000
_cell.length_c   1.000
_cell.angle_alpha   90.00
_cell.angle_beta   90.00
_cell.angle_gamma   90.00
#
_symmetry.space_group_name_H-M   'P 1'
#
loop_
_entity.id
_entity.type
_entity.pdbx_description
1 polymer ?
#
loop_
_entity_poly.entity_id
_entity_poly.type
_entity_poly.pdbx_seq_one_letter_code
_entity_poly.pdbx_strand_id
1 'polypeptide(L)' 'MTTRPRKQVRLGVHFPGVNSTTVWSDPEAGSQVDFSSFEHLATRAEAAHLDFF' A
#
# COMPACT_ATOMS: atom_id res chain seq x y z
N MET A 1 14.08 -25.65 -24.66
CA MET A 1 13.37 -24.68 -23.81
C MET A 1 14.21 -24.46 -22.57
N THR A 2 14.85 -23.30 -22.43
CA THR A 2 15.63 -22.99 -21.23
C THR A 2 14.67 -22.76 -20.06
N THR A 3 14.64 -23.68 -19.11
CA THR A 3 13.86 -23.60 -17.88
C THR A 3 14.54 -22.63 -16.92
N ARG A 4 14.51 -21.33 -17.23
CA ARG A 4 14.96 -20.33 -16.25
C ARG A 4 13.89 -20.27 -15.14
N PRO A 5 14.26 -20.48 -13.87
CA PRO A 5 13.30 -20.39 -12.78
C PRO A 5 12.69 -18.98 -12.74
N ARG A 6 11.37 -18.91 -12.54
CA ARG A 6 10.66 -17.63 -12.42
C ARG A 6 11.12 -16.94 -11.14
N LYS A 7 11.49 -15.67 -11.23
CA LYS A 7 11.85 -14.86 -10.07
C LYS A 7 10.59 -14.52 -9.28
N GLN A 8 10.57 -14.85 -7.99
CA GLN A 8 9.56 -14.33 -7.06
C GLN A 8 9.75 -12.82 -6.93
N VAL A 9 8.68 -12.06 -7.15
CA VAL A 9 8.64 -10.61 -6.91
C VAL A 9 8.01 -10.39 -5.53
N ARG A 10 8.62 -9.51 -4.75
CA ARG A 10 8.08 -9.05 -3.47
C ARG A 10 7.43 -7.69 -3.67
N LEU A 11 6.20 -7.54 -3.22
CA LEU A 11 5.41 -6.33 -3.41
C LEU A 11 5.03 -5.76 -2.05
N GLY A 12 5.19 -4.44 -1.91
CA GLY A 12 4.75 -3.70 -0.75
C GLY A 12 4.02 -2.43 -1.16
N VAL A 13 3.28 -1.86 -0.22
CA VAL A 13 2.55 -0.60 -0.39
C VAL A 13 3.08 0.42 0.60
N HIS A 14 3.02 1.70 0.24
CA HIS A 14 3.44 2.79 1.11
C HIS A 14 2.21 3.59 1.56
N PHE A 15 2.07 3.78 2.86
CA PHE A 15 1.06 4.68 3.40
C PHE A 15 1.48 6.14 3.15
N PRO A 16 0.66 6.95 2.45
CA PRO A 16 0.94 8.37 2.36
C PRO A 16 0.85 8.98 3.76
N GLY A 17 1.91 9.64 4.21
CA GLY A 17 1.86 10.52 5.39
C GLY A 17 1.39 11.92 5.01
N VAL A 18 1.60 12.89 5.91
CA VAL A 18 1.42 14.31 5.60
C VAL A 18 2.54 14.78 4.65
N ASN A 19 2.29 14.68 3.35
CA ASN A 19 3.29 14.98 2.31
C ASN A 19 2.77 15.97 1.25
N SER A 20 3.70 16.64 0.56
CA SER A 20 3.36 17.56 -0.56
C SER A 20 2.82 16.85 -1.80
N THR A 21 3.08 15.54 -1.94
CA THR A 21 2.55 14.70 -3.03
C THR A 21 1.15 14.17 -2.78
N THR A 22 0.59 14.40 -1.58
CA THR A 22 -0.79 14.01 -1.26
C THR A 22 -1.75 14.88 -2.05
N VAL A 23 -2.77 14.26 -2.65
CA VAL A 23 -3.83 14.98 -3.36
C VAL A 23 -4.87 15.45 -2.35
N TRP A 24 -4.55 16.52 -1.61
CA TRP A 24 -5.33 17.00 -0.47
C TRP A 24 -6.78 17.40 -0.78
N SER A 25 -7.07 17.79 -2.02
CA SER A 25 -8.40 18.24 -2.43
C SER A 25 -9.36 17.11 -2.77
N ASP A 26 -8.87 15.87 -2.88
CA ASP A 26 -9.72 14.73 -3.18
C ASP A 26 -10.52 14.35 -1.93
N PRO A 27 -11.86 14.36 -1.97
CA PRO A 27 -12.69 13.99 -0.82
C PRO A 27 -12.47 12.54 -0.36
N GLU A 28 -11.92 11.67 -1.22
CA GLU A 28 -11.60 10.28 -0.91
C GLU A 28 -10.15 10.08 -0.42
N ALA A 29 -9.34 11.15 -0.31
CA ALA A 29 -7.94 11.05 0.14
C ALA A 29 -7.79 10.47 1.56
N GLY A 30 -8.85 10.56 2.38
CA GLY A 30 -8.85 10.07 3.75
C GLY A 30 -7.90 10.82 4.67
N SER A 31 -7.81 10.36 5.90
CA SER A 31 -6.93 10.96 6.92
C SER A 31 -5.55 10.33 6.88
N GLN A 32 -4.50 11.14 7.03
CA GLN A 32 -3.11 10.66 7.08
C GLN A 32 -2.62 10.41 8.51
N VAL A 33 -3.51 10.57 9.51
CA VAL A 33 -3.18 10.43 10.94
C VAL A 33 -4.20 9.61 11.73
N ASP A 34 -5.43 9.45 11.24
CA ASP A 34 -6.44 8.65 11.95
C ASP A 34 -6.10 7.17 11.87
N PHE A 35 -6.29 6.47 13.00
CA PHE A 35 -6.02 5.05 13.15
C PHE A 35 -6.74 4.19 12.10
N SER A 36 -7.98 4.54 11.76
CA SER A 36 -8.80 3.82 10.77
C SER A 36 -8.15 3.76 9.39
N SER A 37 -7.34 4.75 9.01
CA SER A 37 -6.60 4.72 7.74
C SER A 37 -5.50 3.67 7.74
N PHE A 38 -4.82 3.46 8.88
CA PHE A 38 -3.81 2.42 9.04
C PHE A 38 -4.44 1.03 9.06
N GLU A 39 -5.56 0.86 9.78
CA GLU A 39 -6.34 -0.38 9.77
C GLU A 39 -6.83 -0.73 8.36
N HIS A 40 -7.32 0.27 7.61
CA HIS A 40 -7.74 0.10 6.23
C HIS A 40 -6.59 -0.37 5.33
N LEU A 41 -5.41 0.27 5.43
CA LEU A 41 -4.22 -0.14 4.69
C LEU A 41 -3.85 -1.59 5.00
N ALA A 42 -3.71 -1.94 6.29
CA ALA A 42 -3.29 -3.26 6.72
C ALA A 42 -4.25 -4.34 6.21
N THR A 43 -5.56 -4.13 6.38
CA THR A 43 -6.60 -5.06 5.93
C THR A 43 -6.53 -5.29 4.42
N ARG A 44 -6.30 -4.24 3.63
CA ARG A 44 -6.21 -4.33 2.16
C ARG A 44 -4.89 -4.94 1.70
N ALA A 45 -3.79 -4.64 2.37
CA ALA A 45 -2.47 -5.21 2.08
C ALA A 45 -2.45 -6.72 2.34
N GLU A 46 -3.01 -7.17 3.46
CA GLU A 46 -3.15 -8.59 3.78
C GLU A 46 -4.04 -9.32 2.78
N ALA A 47 -5.22 -8.77 2.46
CA ALA A 47 -6.12 -9.36 1.45
C ALA A 47 -5.47 -9.45 0.05
N ALA A 48 -4.60 -8.50 -0.28
CA ALA A 48 -3.83 -8.48 -1.53
C ALA A 48 -2.54 -9.33 -1.50
N HIS A 49 -2.23 -9.98 -0.38
CA HIS A 49 -1.01 -10.77 -0.16
C HIS A 49 0.28 -9.98 -0.42
N LEU A 50 0.31 -8.70 -0.01
CA LEU A 50 1.53 -7.91 -0.02
C LEU A 50 2.48 -8.40 1.08
N ASP A 51 3.78 -8.34 0.81
CA ASP A 51 4.81 -8.84 1.73
C ASP A 51 5.03 -7.89 2.92
N PHE A 52 4.74 -6.59 2.75
CA PHE A 52 4.84 -5.56 3.78
C PHE A 52 4.09 -4.28 3.37
N PHE A 53 3.88 -3.41 4.35
CA PHE A 53 3.33 -2.06 4.20
C PHE A 53 3.93 -1.11 5.25
#